data_AF-A0A953ZCW3-F1
#
_entry.id   AF-A0A953ZCW3-F1
#
_cell.length_a   1.000
_cell.length_b   1.000
_cell.length_c   1.000
_cell.angle_alpha   90.00
_cell.angle_beta   90.00
_cell.angle_gamma   90.00
#
_symmetry.space_group_name_H-M   'P 1'
#
loop_
_entity.id
_entity.type
_entity.pdbx_description
1 polymer ?
#
loop_
_entity_poly.entity_id
_entity_poly.type
_entity_poly.pdbx_seq_one_letter_code
_entity_poly.pdbx_strand_id
1 'polypeptide(L)'
;VGHAMREGLDTREAMGALSLRPKDGKFKTMVTPAAVTGAMKGETLSLCLNTANKTIAATNPYGSPNGIVTFWNYETQKYVSSLELEQPRGVAMTLDGSYWIITFGKDTPGVVLVSAETNKLGEEPIMFAASSQGSHVYVHDYWAGA
;
A
#
# COMPACT_ATOMS: atom_id res chain seq x y z
N VAL A 1 -18.71 7.77 -4.58
CA VAL A 1 -17.44 7.05 -4.38
C VAL A 1 -16.84 6.78 -5.76
N GLY A 2 -15.75 7.48 -6.11
CA GLY A 2 -15.05 7.24 -7.38
C GLY A 2 -13.95 6.22 -7.17
N HIS A 3 -14.09 5.04 -7.76
CA HIS A 3 -13.02 4.05 -7.87
C HIS A 3 -12.57 4.02 -9.33
N ALA A 4 -11.28 3.76 -9.57
CA ALA A 4 -10.71 3.72 -10.91
C ALA A 4 -10.91 2.34 -11.57
N MET A 5 -12.16 1.84 -11.54
CA MET A 5 -12.49 0.50 -12.02
C MET A 5 -12.07 0.31 -13.48
N ARG A 6 -11.30 -0.74 -13.74
CA ARG A 6 -10.99 -1.15 -15.11
C ARG A 6 -12.25 -1.75 -15.76
N GLU A 7 -12.86 -0.99 -16.68
CA GLU A 7 -14.03 -1.43 -17.43
C GLU A 7 -13.79 -2.79 -18.11
N GLY A 8 -14.79 -3.69 -18.02
CA GLY A 8 -14.72 -5.02 -18.62
C GLY A 8 -13.89 -6.05 -17.84
N LEU A 9 -13.32 -5.69 -16.67
CA LEU A 9 -12.57 -6.62 -15.82
C LEU A 9 -13.31 -6.89 -14.50
N ASP A 10 -13.24 -8.14 -14.04
CA ASP A 10 -13.69 -8.49 -12.69
C ASP A 10 -12.77 -7.83 -11.66
N THR A 11 -13.31 -6.91 -10.87
CA THR A 11 -12.55 -6.16 -9.86
C THR A 11 -11.91 -7.02 -8.78
N ARG A 12 -12.39 -8.24 -8.54
CA ARG A 12 -11.88 -9.16 -7.51
C ARG A 12 -10.92 -10.20 -8.08
N GLU A 13 -11.06 -10.57 -9.34
CA GLU A 13 -10.25 -11.63 -9.96
C GLU A 13 -9.17 -11.11 -10.91
N ALA A 14 -9.38 -9.94 -11.52
CA ALA A 14 -8.40 -9.39 -12.44
C ALA A 14 -7.13 -8.95 -11.69
N MET A 15 -5.97 -9.28 -12.26
CA MET A 15 -4.68 -8.97 -11.63
C MET A 15 -4.40 -7.47 -11.60
N GLY A 16 -3.97 -6.98 -10.45
CA GLY A 16 -3.31 -5.70 -10.30
C GLY A 16 -1.87 -5.78 -10.80
N ALA A 17 -1.22 -4.63 -10.89
CA ALA A 17 0.16 -4.55 -11.32
C ALA A 17 0.83 -3.32 -10.75
N LEU A 18 2.12 -3.47 -10.42
CA LEU A 18 3.02 -2.37 -10.11
C LEU A 18 4.17 -2.40 -11.12
N SER A 19 4.46 -1.25 -11.72
CA SER A 19 5.65 -1.08 -12.54
C SER A 19 6.53 0.00 -11.96
N LEU A 20 7.81 -0.30 -11.78
CA LEU A 20 8.78 0.59 -11.17
C LEU A 20 9.79 1.06 -12.21
N ARG A 21 10.16 2.34 -12.14
CA ARG A 21 11.21 2.93 -12.96
C ARG A 21 12.16 3.73 -12.07
N PRO A 22 13.38 3.21 -11.82
CA PRO A 22 14.45 3.98 -11.21
C PRO A 22 14.76 5.23 -12.05
N LYS A 23 15.41 6.21 -11.43
CA LYS A 23 15.96 7.36 -12.15
C LYS A 23 16.84 6.86 -13.30
N ASP A 24 16.57 7.35 -14.51
CA ASP A 24 17.26 6.98 -15.77
C ASP A 24 17.19 5.49 -16.16
N GLY A 25 16.40 4.69 -15.43
CA GLY A 25 16.21 3.26 -15.67
C GLY A 25 15.03 2.95 -16.60
N LYS A 26 14.88 1.66 -16.92
CA LYS A 26 13.72 1.13 -17.67
C LYS A 26 12.55 0.83 -16.74
N PHE A 27 11.33 0.99 -17.24
CA PHE A 27 10.15 0.43 -16.58
C PHE A 27 10.29 -1.08 -16.47
N LYS A 28 10.01 -1.60 -15.28
CA LYS A 28 9.91 -3.03 -15.01
C LYS A 28 8.61 -3.29 -14.28
N THR A 29 7.74 -4.09 -14.87
CA THR A 29 6.58 -4.63 -14.17
C THR A 29 7.05 -5.69 -13.17
N MET A 30 6.58 -5.56 -11.94
CA MET A 30 6.94 -6.48 -10.87
C MET A 30 6.23 -7.81 -11.08
N VAL A 31 7.01 -8.87 -11.34
CA VAL A 31 6.51 -10.24 -11.58
C VAL A 31 7.14 -11.29 -10.65
N THR A 32 7.97 -10.86 -9.70
CA THR A 32 8.73 -11.74 -8.80
C THR A 32 8.73 -11.18 -7.38
N PRO A 33 8.43 -11.98 -6.34
CA PRO A 33 8.09 -13.41 -6.41
C PRO A 33 6.68 -13.65 -6.93
N ALA A 34 6.51 -14.69 -7.76
CA ALA A 34 5.23 -15.01 -8.41
C ALA A 34 4.09 -15.26 -7.41
N ALA A 35 4.40 -15.78 -6.22
CA ALA A 35 3.44 -15.97 -5.15
C ALA A 35 2.83 -14.64 -4.67
N VAL A 36 3.66 -13.59 -4.51
CA VAL A 36 3.19 -12.27 -4.08
C VAL A 36 2.46 -11.56 -5.21
N THR A 37 3.04 -11.53 -6.41
CA THR A 37 2.41 -10.84 -7.55
C THR A 37 1.14 -11.55 -8.01
N GLY A 38 1.06 -12.88 -7.83
CA GLY A 38 -0.16 -13.68 -8.03
C GLY A 38 -1.24 -13.41 -6.99
N ALA A 39 -0.86 -12.93 -5.80
CA ALA A 39 -1.81 -12.51 -4.76
C ALA A 39 -2.29 -11.07 -4.92
N MET A 40 -1.67 -10.25 -5.79
CA MET A 40 -2.08 -8.87 -6.06
C MET A 40 -3.32 -8.80 -6.97
N LYS A 41 -4.45 -9.33 -6.51
CA LYS A 41 -5.73 -9.25 -7.20
C LYS A 41 -6.39 -7.88 -7.04
N GLY A 42 -7.25 -7.55 -7.99
CA GLY A 42 -7.90 -6.25 -8.10
C GLY A 42 -6.92 -5.12 -8.41
N GLU A 43 -7.39 -3.88 -8.32
CA GLU A 43 -6.53 -2.72 -8.54
C GLU A 43 -5.47 -2.55 -7.46
N THR A 44 -4.26 -2.19 -7.90
CA THR A 44 -3.30 -1.53 -7.01
C THR A 44 -3.80 -0.12 -6.76
N LEU A 45 -4.43 0.09 -5.61
CA LEU A 45 -5.36 1.19 -5.38
C LEU A 45 -4.69 2.46 -4.84
N SER A 46 -3.62 2.31 -4.08
CA SER A 46 -2.86 3.43 -3.51
C SER A 46 -1.38 3.04 -3.41
N LEU A 47 -0.50 4.05 -3.45
CA LEU A 47 0.93 3.87 -3.30
C LEU A 47 1.55 5.04 -2.53
N CYS A 48 2.61 4.77 -1.79
CA CYS A 48 3.40 5.78 -1.08
C CYS A 48 4.89 5.42 -1.15
N LEU A 49 5.75 6.43 -1.29
CA LEU A 49 7.20 6.29 -1.33
C LEU A 49 7.79 6.69 0.02
N ASN A 50 8.66 5.84 0.57
CA ASN A 50 9.64 6.22 1.58
C ASN A 50 11.00 6.39 0.89
N THR A 51 11.44 7.63 0.75
CA THR A 51 12.69 7.96 0.08
C THR A 51 13.91 7.63 0.91
N ALA A 52 13.80 7.63 2.25
CA ALA A 52 14.92 7.36 3.16
C ALA A 52 15.42 5.92 3.04
N ASN A 53 14.51 4.95 2.95
CA ASN A 53 14.86 3.52 2.82
C ASN A 53 14.61 2.94 1.41
N LYS A 54 14.25 3.80 0.45
CA LYS A 54 14.02 3.47 -0.95
C LYS A 54 12.87 2.48 -1.19
N THR A 55 11.85 2.51 -0.34
CA THR A 55 10.71 1.57 -0.37
C THR A 55 9.45 2.23 -0.93
N ILE A 56 8.67 1.47 -1.70
CA ILE A 56 7.29 1.78 -2.06
C ILE A 56 6.36 0.82 -1.34
N ALA A 57 5.36 1.35 -0.66
CA ALA A 57 4.20 0.59 -0.21
C ALA A 57 3.08 0.71 -1.24
N ALA A 58 2.40 -0.40 -1.56
CA ALA A 58 1.27 -0.43 -2.49
C ALA A 58 0.15 -1.31 -1.96
N THR A 59 -1.10 -0.86 -2.09
CA THR A 59 -2.29 -1.56 -1.57
C THR A 59 -3.07 -2.27 -2.67
N ASN A 60 -3.50 -3.51 -2.40
CA ASN A 60 -4.40 -4.28 -3.25
C ASN A 60 -5.56 -4.80 -2.36
N PRO A 61 -6.72 -4.12 -2.34
CA PRO A 61 -7.81 -4.43 -1.40
C PRO A 61 -8.38 -5.83 -1.55
N TYR A 62 -8.39 -6.36 -2.78
CA TYR A 62 -8.89 -7.69 -3.09
C TYR A 62 -7.79 -8.73 -3.20
N GLY A 63 -6.57 -8.38 -2.76
CA GLY A 63 -5.46 -9.33 -2.75
C GLY A 63 -5.80 -10.60 -1.96
N SER A 64 -5.26 -11.74 -2.38
CA SER A 64 -5.58 -13.01 -1.73
C SER A 64 -4.80 -13.16 -0.40
N PRO A 65 -5.43 -13.61 0.71
CA PRO A 65 -6.83 -14.02 0.81
C PRO A 65 -7.83 -12.87 1.06
N ASN A 66 -7.44 -11.80 1.77
CA ASN A 66 -8.38 -10.76 2.24
C ASN A 66 -7.92 -9.32 1.96
N GLY A 67 -6.79 -9.17 1.28
CA GLY A 67 -6.11 -7.92 1.02
C GLY A 67 -4.61 -8.05 1.27
N ILE A 68 -3.83 -7.31 0.48
CA ILE A 68 -2.36 -7.32 0.60
C ILE A 68 -1.80 -5.91 0.46
N VAL A 69 -0.84 -5.60 1.32
CA VAL A 69 0.07 -4.47 1.17
C VAL A 69 1.41 -5.04 0.76
N THR A 70 1.99 -4.52 -0.32
CA THR A 70 3.29 -4.98 -0.82
C THR A 70 4.33 -3.88 -0.70
N PHE A 71 5.53 -4.26 -0.29
CA PHE A 71 6.67 -3.37 -0.12
C PHE A 71 7.76 -3.72 -1.13
N TRP A 72 8.23 -2.73 -1.87
CA TRP A 72 9.18 -2.90 -2.97
C TRP A 72 10.30 -1.90 -2.86
N ASN A 73 11.54 -2.33 -3.09
CA ASN A 73 12.64 -1.40 -3.22
C ASN A 73 12.65 -0.82 -4.64
N TYR A 74 12.46 0.49 -4.79
CA TYR A 74 12.25 1.11 -6.09
C TYR A 74 13.54 1.32 -6.90
N GLU A 75 14.69 1.34 -6.24
CA GLU A 75 15.98 1.43 -6.94
C GLU A 75 16.41 0.08 -7.51
N THR A 76 16.36 -0.96 -6.70
CA THR A 76 16.76 -2.32 -7.10
C THR A 76 15.66 -3.06 -7.84
N GLN A 77 14.43 -2.54 -7.83
CA GLN A 77 13.24 -3.18 -8.40
C GLN A 77 13.08 -4.61 -7.89
N LYS A 78 13.14 -4.77 -6.56
CA LYS A 78 13.02 -6.04 -5.85
C LYS A 78 11.91 -5.98 -4.80
N TYR A 79 11.29 -7.13 -4.57
CA TYR A 79 10.40 -7.35 -3.45
C TYR A 79 11.15 -7.22 -2.12
N VAL A 80 10.53 -6.56 -1.14
CA VAL A 80 11.05 -6.43 0.23
C VAL A 80 10.24 -7.32 1.16
N SER A 81 8.93 -7.08 1.25
CA SER A 81 8.01 -7.82 2.11
C SER A 81 6.55 -7.55 1.71
N SER A 82 5.62 -8.23 2.37
CA SER A 82 4.18 -7.99 2.26
C SER A 82 3.54 -8.13 3.63
N LEU A 83 2.39 -7.48 3.78
CA LEU A 83 1.53 -7.56 4.95
C LEU A 83 0.13 -7.93 4.47
N GLU A 84 -0.44 -8.99 5.03
CA GLU A 84 -1.87 -9.25 4.90
C GLU A 84 -2.62 -8.28 5.80
N LEU A 85 -3.62 -7.61 5.23
CA LEU A 85 -4.49 -6.68 5.93
C LEU A 85 -5.86 -6.79 5.27
N GLU A 86 -6.94 -6.68 6.05
CA GLU A 86 -8.28 -6.77 5.47
C GLU A 86 -8.57 -5.51 4.63
N GLN A 87 -8.76 -5.67 3.32
CA GLN A 87 -9.07 -4.60 2.37
C GLN A 87 -8.26 -3.31 2.55
N PRO A 88 -6.92 -3.34 2.47
CA PRO A 88 -6.10 -2.14 2.52
C PRO A 88 -6.47 -1.24 1.35
N ARG A 89 -6.71 0.04 1.61
CA ARG A 89 -7.16 1.00 0.60
C ARG A 89 -6.14 2.08 0.36
N GLY A 90 -5.99 3.00 1.29
CA GLY A 90 -5.06 4.13 1.19
C GLY A 90 -3.77 3.82 1.93
N VAL A 91 -2.65 4.31 1.42
CA VAL A 91 -1.38 4.32 2.13
C VAL A 91 -0.75 5.70 2.06
N ALA A 92 -0.27 6.16 3.21
CA ALA A 92 0.53 7.37 3.35
C ALA A 92 1.67 7.11 4.35
N MET A 93 2.48 8.13 4.63
CA MET A 93 3.59 8.04 5.56
C MET A 93 3.50 9.17 6.57
N THR A 94 3.84 8.90 7.83
CA THR A 94 4.02 9.95 8.85
C THR A 94 5.12 10.92 8.40
N LEU A 95 5.04 12.18 8.85
CA LEU A 95 5.99 13.22 8.40
C LEU A 95 7.44 12.95 8.85
N ASP A 96 7.61 12.25 9.96
CA ASP A 96 8.90 11.78 10.46
C ASP A 96 9.41 10.52 9.73
N GLY A 97 8.59 9.92 8.85
CA GLY A 97 8.94 8.71 8.12
C GLY A 97 8.90 7.42 8.95
N SER A 98 8.48 7.46 10.21
CA SER A 98 8.54 6.31 11.13
C SER A 98 7.51 5.23 10.82
N TYR A 99 6.34 5.62 10.27
CA TYR A 99 5.23 4.70 10.03
C TYR A 99 4.59 4.89 8.66
N TRP A 100 4.17 3.77 8.07
CA TRP A 100 3.11 3.76 7.08
C TRP A 100 1.76 3.92 7.78
N ILE A 101 0.92 4.80 7.26
CA ILE A 101 -0.47 4.96 7.66
C ILE A 101 -1.33 4.26 6.62
N ILE A 102 -2.05 3.21 7.01
CA ILE A 102 -2.85 2.42 6.08
C ILE A 102 -4.31 2.44 6.51
N THR A 103 -5.20 2.88 5.61
CA THR A 103 -6.65 2.73 5.81
C THR A 103 -7.07 1.35 5.35
N PHE A 104 -7.94 0.71 6.11
CA PHE A 104 -8.32 -0.69 5.89
C PHE A 104 -9.75 -0.97 6.37
N GLY A 105 -10.20 -2.20 6.10
CA GLY A 105 -11.53 -2.68 6.46
C GLY A 105 -12.56 -2.43 5.36
N LYS A 106 -13.66 -3.18 5.45
CA LYS A 106 -14.88 -2.95 4.67
C LYS A 106 -16.03 -2.52 5.56
N ASP A 107 -16.35 -3.37 6.54
CA ASP A 107 -17.51 -3.22 7.40
C ASP A 107 -17.14 -2.46 8.69
N THR A 108 -15.87 -2.56 9.10
CA THR A 108 -15.28 -1.78 10.20
C THR A 108 -14.09 -0.98 9.66
N PRO A 109 -14.30 0.24 9.16
CA PRO A 109 -13.23 1.07 8.65
C PRO A 109 -12.22 1.41 9.76
N GLY A 110 -10.94 1.29 9.44
CA GLY A 110 -9.87 1.57 10.39
C GLY A 110 -8.64 2.20 9.75
N VAL A 111 -7.76 2.71 10.60
CA VAL A 111 -6.40 3.14 10.28
C VAL A 111 -5.44 2.35 11.13
N VAL A 112 -4.37 1.83 10.54
CA VAL A 112 -3.30 1.14 11.25
C VAL A 112 -1.95 1.78 10.95
N LEU A 113 -1.08 1.83 11.96
CA LEU A 113 0.33 2.20 11.79
C LEU A 113 1.19 0.94 11.62
N VAL A 114 1.95 0.91 10.53
CA VAL A 114 2.92 -0.14 10.22
C VAL A 114 4.32 0.46 10.30
N SER A 115 5.25 -0.16 11.02
CA SER A 115 6.63 0.33 11.12
C SER A 115 7.25 0.45 9.73
N ALA A 116 7.78 1.63 9.39
CA ALA A 116 8.43 1.86 8.11
C ALA A 116 9.83 1.24 8.02
N GLU A 117 10.45 0.96 9.17
CA GLU A 117 11.72 0.27 9.27
C GLU A 117 11.58 -1.22 8.93
N THR A 118 10.55 -1.87 9.50
CA THR A 118 10.39 -3.32 9.43
C THR A 118 9.34 -3.79 8.43
N ASN A 119 8.47 -2.87 7.97
CA ASN A 119 7.28 -3.16 7.16
C ASN A 119 6.35 -4.19 7.82
N LYS A 120 6.27 -4.16 9.16
CA LYS A 120 5.46 -5.06 9.97
C LYS A 120 4.62 -4.28 10.98
N LEU A 121 3.53 -4.91 11.39
CA LEU A 121 2.81 -4.50 12.59
C LEU A 121 3.66 -4.80 13.82
N GLY A 122 3.57 -3.95 14.84
CA GLY A 122 4.10 -4.28 16.16
C GLY A 122 3.29 -5.42 16.81
N GLU A 123 3.81 -5.96 17.92
CA GLU A 123 3.09 -6.97 18.72
C GLU A 123 1.74 -6.43 19.22
N GLU A 124 1.69 -5.13 19.52
CA GLU A 124 0.48 -4.38 19.85
C GLU A 124 0.23 -3.31 18.76
N PRO A 125 -0.52 -3.64 17.69
CA PRO A 125 -0.73 -2.72 16.58
C PRO A 125 -1.48 -1.45 17.00
N ILE A 126 -0.97 -0.29 16.62
CA ILE A 126 -1.66 0.98 16.84
C ILE A 126 -2.76 1.11 15.78
N MET A 127 -4.02 1.00 16.22
CA MET A 127 -5.19 1.04 15.37
C MET A 127 -6.20 2.08 15.84
N PHE A 128 -6.83 2.76 14.89
CA PHE A 128 -7.88 3.75 15.14
C PHE A 128 -9.11 3.38 14.35
N ALA A 129 -10.29 3.51 14.96
CA ALA A 129 -11.54 3.47 14.21
C ALA A 129 -11.62 4.68 13.28
N ALA A 130 -12.12 4.46 12.07
CA ALA A 130 -12.37 5.53 11.11
C ALA A 130 -13.86 5.54 10.73
N SER A 131 -14.38 6.72 10.42
CA SER A 131 -15.74 6.86 9.87
C SER A 131 -15.80 6.56 8.37
N SER A 132 -14.65 6.48 7.70
CA SER A 132 -14.54 6.17 6.28
C SER A 132 -13.20 5.54 5.93
N GLN A 133 -13.18 4.82 4.82
CA GLN A 133 -11.99 4.22 4.22
C GLN A 133 -11.79 4.77 2.82
N GLY A 134 -10.76 5.61 2.67
CA GLY A 134 -10.38 6.25 1.41
C GLY A 134 -9.08 5.70 0.85
N SER A 135 -8.96 5.62 -0.48
CA SER A 135 -7.70 5.30 -1.16
C SER A 135 -6.72 6.48 -1.24
N HIS A 136 -7.21 7.69 -0.97
CA HIS A 136 -6.45 8.92 -0.99
C HIS A 136 -6.31 9.41 0.44
N VAL A 137 -5.11 9.21 1.00
CA VAL A 137 -4.74 9.64 2.34
C VAL A 137 -3.59 10.62 2.18
N TYR A 138 -3.67 11.76 2.85
CA TYR A 138 -2.58 12.72 2.91
C TYR A 138 -2.31 13.06 4.37
N VAL A 139 -1.05 13.33 4.67
CA VAL A 139 -0.60 13.76 6.00
C VAL A 139 -0.12 15.19 5.85
N HIS A 140 -0.54 16.04 6.78
CA HIS A 140 -0.10 17.42 6.83
C HIS A 140 0.21 17.79 8.28
N ASP A 141 1.00 18.84 8.47
CA ASP A 141 1.17 19.52 9.74
C ASP A 141 0.68 20.96 9.58
N TYR A 142 -0.27 21.39 10.42
CA TYR A 142 -0.78 22.77 10.41
C TYR A 142 0.23 23.77 10.98
N TRP A 143 1.29 23.31 11.64
CA TRP A 143 2.22 24.12 12.43
C TRP A 143 3.65 24.15 11.88
N ALA A 144 3.92 23.50 10.75
CA ALA A 144 5.25 23.43 10.14
C ALA A 144 5.76 24.77 9.54
N GLY A 145 5.24 25.91 10.00
CA GLY A 145 5.59 27.25 9.54
C GLY A 145 5.13 28.39 10.46
N ALA A 146 4.86 28.11 11.74
CA ALA A 146 4.58 29.12 12.77
C ALA A 146 5.78 29.32 13.69
#